data_AF-A0A9P8JHB8-F1
#
_entry.id   AF-A0A9P8JHB8-F1
#
_cell.length_a   1.000
_cell.length_b   1.000
_cell.length_c   1.000
_cell.angle_alpha   90.00
_cell.angle_beta   90.00
_cell.angle_gamma   90.00
#
_symmetry.space_group_name_H-M   'P 1'
#
loop_
_entity.id
_entity.type
_entity.pdbx_description
1 polymer ?
#
loop_
_entity_poly.entity_id
_entity_poly.type
_entity_poly.pdbx_seq_one_letter_code
_entity_poly.pdbx_strand_id
1 'polypeptide(L)' 'MSSTQTFKIASIPGDGIGTEITEAAIQVLDKLAGVDGSFKFDYTHFDWSSKAYKERGWYMPPDGMDQLQKHDAIYFGAVG' A
#
# COMPACT_ATOMS: atom_id res chain seq x y z
N MET A 1 14.71 25.18 -7.25
CA MET A 1 14.81 23.80 -6.73
C MET A 1 13.50 23.12 -7.08
N SER A 2 13.51 22.06 -7.89
CA SER A 2 12.27 21.33 -8.18
C SER A 2 11.79 20.68 -6.88
N SER A 3 10.53 20.90 -6.50
CA SER A 3 9.95 20.23 -5.33
C SER A 3 9.78 18.75 -5.66
N THR A 4 10.39 17.86 -4.87
CA THR A 4 10.14 16.42 -4.98
C THR A 4 8.66 16.14 -4.74
N GLN A 5 7.97 15.57 -5.72
CA GLN A 5 6.56 15.17 -5.57
C GLN A 5 6.48 13.91 -4.69
N THR A 6 5.65 13.93 -3.66
CA THR A 6 5.36 12.72 -2.86
C THR A 6 4.02 12.15 -3.28
N PHE A 7 3.99 10.85 -3.60
CA PHE A 7 2.77 10.09 -3.86
C PHE A 7 2.40 9.27 -2.63
N LYS A 8 1.19 9.48 -2.09
CA LYS A 8 0.64 8.73 -0.97
C LYS A 8 -0.02 7.46 -1.49
N ILE A 9 0.48 6.30 -1.10
CA ILE A 9 0.01 5.01 -1.59
C ILE A 9 -0.60 4.21 -0.44
N ALA A 10 -1.85 3.79 -0.58
CA ALA A 10 -2.44 2.79 0.29
C ALA A 10 -1.94 1.41 -0.14
N SER A 11 -1.08 0.77 0.65
CA SER A 11 -0.56 -0.56 0.38
C SER A 11 -1.41 -1.59 1.13
N ILE A 12 -2.04 -2.50 0.40
CA ILE A 12 -2.87 -3.59 0.94
C ILE A 12 -2.30 -4.91 0.42
N PRO A 13 -1.36 -5.55 1.15
CA PRO A 13 -0.70 -6.77 0.66
C PRO A 13 -1.64 -7.97 0.55
N GLY A 14 -2.65 -8.03 1.43
CA GLY A 14 -3.65 -9.09 1.46
C GLY A 14 -3.13 -10.39 2.07
N ASP A 15 -3.22 -11.49 1.33
CA ASP A 15 -3.04 -12.87 1.77
C ASP A 15 -2.05 -13.64 0.90
N GLY A 16 -1.50 -14.71 1.48
CA GLY A 16 -0.58 -15.62 0.79
C GLY A 16 0.52 -14.84 0.07
N ILE A 17 0.72 -15.18 -1.22
CA ILE A 17 1.74 -14.57 -2.08
C ILE A 17 1.61 -13.05 -2.22
N GLY A 18 0.45 -12.47 -1.90
CA GLY A 18 0.22 -11.03 -1.96
C GLY A 18 1.18 -10.25 -1.06
N THR A 19 1.61 -10.85 0.06
CA THR A 19 2.55 -10.23 1.00
C THR A 19 3.93 -10.09 0.39
N GLU A 20 4.50 -11.22 -0.08
CA GLU A 20 5.87 -11.26 -0.60
C GLU A 20 6.02 -10.45 -1.89
N ILE A 21 5.04 -10.52 -2.80
CA ILE A 21 5.12 -9.75 -4.06
C ILE A 21 4.96 -8.25 -3.83
N THR A 22 4.14 -7.85 -2.86
CA THR A 22 3.95 -6.42 -2.54
C THR A 22 5.22 -5.83 -1.94
N GLU A 23 5.88 -6.55 -1.02
CA GLU A 23 7.15 -6.11 -0.46
C GLU A 23 8.23 -5.98 -1.54
N ALA A 24 8.37 -6.98 -2.42
CA ALA A 24 9.33 -6.95 -3.52
C ALA A 24 9.07 -5.79 -4.49
N ALA A 25 7.81 -5.50 -4.81
CA ALA A 25 7.45 -4.39 -5.67
C ALA A 25 7.80 -3.02 -5.05
N ILE A 26 7.53 -2.84 -3.75
CA ILE A 26 7.88 -1.61 -3.03
C ILE A 26 9.39 -1.37 -3.06
N GLN A 27 10.21 -2.42 -2.86
CA GLN A 27 11.68 -2.29 -2.96
C GLN A 27 12.13 -1.78 -4.34
N VAL A 28 11.50 -2.26 -5.43
CA VAL A 28 11.79 -1.80 -6.79
C VAL A 28 11.35 -0.34 -6.99
N LEU A 29 10.16 0.02 -6.51
CA LEU A 29 9.62 1.38 -6.62
C LEU A 29 10.46 2.39 -5.83
N ASP A 30 10.92 2.03 -4.64
CA ASP A 30 11.78 2.88 -3.82
C ASP A 30 13.16 3.05 -4.45
N LYS A 31 13.68 1.98 -5.06
CA LYS A 31 14.94 2.07 -5.81
C LYS A 31 14.80 3.00 -7.01
N LEU A 32 13.70 2.89 -7.76
CA LEU A 32 13.41 3.77 -8.90
C LEU A 32 13.30 5.24 -8.44
N ALA A 33 12.51 5.51 -7.40
CA ALA A 33 12.35 6.85 -6.85
C ALA A 33 13.68 7.45 -6.38
N GLY A 34 14.54 6.63 -5.75
CA GLY A 34 15.87 7.05 -5.33
C GLY A 34 16.85 7.37 -6.47
N VAL A 35 16.70 6.71 -7.63
CA VAL A 35 17.52 6.99 -8.83
C VAL A 35 17.04 8.23 -9.57
N ASP A 36 15.72 8.40 -9.68
CA ASP A 36 15.11 9.53 -10.41
C ASP A 36 15.18 10.85 -9.62
N GLY A 37 14.87 10.83 -8.32
CA GLY A 37 14.96 11.96 -7.42
C GLY A 37 13.89 13.06 -7.60
N SER A 38 13.05 13.00 -8.65
CA SER A 38 11.96 13.97 -8.86
C SER A 38 10.69 13.61 -8.08
N PHE A 39 10.54 12.35 -7.67
CA PHE A 39 9.42 11.88 -6.87
C PHE A 39 9.82 10.91 -5.74
N LYS A 40 8.89 10.71 -4.80
CA LYS A 40 8.98 9.75 -3.68
C LYS A 40 7.62 9.11 -3.44
N PHE A 41 7.63 7.95 -2.79
CA PHE A 41 6.42 7.30 -2.31
C PHE A 41 6.34 7.39 -0.78
N ASP A 42 5.11 7.55 -0.28
CA ASP A 42 4.76 7.47 1.13
C ASP A 42 3.67 6.39 1.27
N TYR A 43 4.02 5.23 1.82
CA TYR A 43 3.12 4.08 1.91
C TYR A 43 2.42 4.05 3.26
N THR A 44 1.10 3.92 3.25
CA THR A 44 0.33 3.49 4.42
C THR A 44 -0.06 2.03 4.24
N HIS A 45 0.43 1.15 5.12
CA HIS A 45 0.12 -0.26 5.05
C HIS A 45 -1.17 -0.59 5.81
N PHE A 46 -2.07 -1.29 5.14
CA PHE A 46 -3.33 -1.76 5.70
C PHE A 46 -3.33 -3.29 5.76
N ASP A 47 -3.40 -3.84 6.98
CA ASP A 47 -3.60 -5.27 7.19
C ASP A 47 -5.08 -5.62 7.00
N TRP A 48 -5.49 -5.73 5.74
CA TRP A 48 -6.83 -6.17 5.31
C TRP A 48 -6.79 -7.58 4.74
N SER A 49 -6.13 -8.48 5.48
CA SER A 49 -5.97 -9.91 5.17
C SER A 49 -7.13 -10.78 5.67
N SER A 50 -7.31 -11.96 5.08
CA SER A 50 -8.19 -13.04 5.55
C SER A 50 -7.86 -13.49 6.98
N LYS A 51 -6.58 -13.42 7.38
CA LYS A 51 -6.18 -13.66 8.77
C LYS A 51 -6.78 -12.61 9.70
N ALA A 52 -6.57 -11.32 9.40
CA ALA A 52 -7.10 -10.24 10.21
C ALA A 52 -8.64 -10.26 10.24
N TYR A 53 -9.29 -10.57 9.12
CA TYR A 53 -10.74 -10.77 9.05
C TYR A 53 -11.22 -11.83 10.04
N LYS A 54 -10.56 -12.98 10.11
CA LYS A 54 -10.93 -14.05 11.05
C LYS A 54 -10.82 -13.64 12.52
N GLU A 55 -9.91 -12.71 12.83
CA GLU A 55 -9.69 -12.22 14.20
C GLU A 55 -10.68 -11.11 14.59
N ARG A 56 -10.97 -10.17 13.68
CA ARG A 56 -11.75 -8.95 13.98
C ARG A 56 -13.18 -8.92 13.41
N GLY A 57 -13.51 -9.82 12.49
CA GLY A 57 -14.82 -9.95 11.86
C GLY A 57 -15.07 -9.05 10.64
N TRP A 58 -14.07 -8.31 10.16
CA TRP A 58 -14.19 -7.41 9.00
C TRP A 58 -12.89 -7.37 8.18
N TYR A 59 -13.00 -7.33 6.84
CA TYR A 59 -11.83 -7.19 5.96
C TYR A 59 -11.36 -5.75 5.91
N MET A 60 -12.28 -4.83 5.66
CA MET A 60 -12.05 -3.39 5.66
C MET A 60 -12.94 -2.79 6.75
N PRO A 61 -12.44 -1.86 7.59
CA PRO A 61 -13.26 -1.25 8.62
C PRO A 61 -14.35 -0.38 7.99
N PRO A 62 -15.42 -0.02 8.73
CA PRO A 62 -16.51 0.80 8.19
C PRO A 62 -16.07 2.14 7.60
N ASP A 63 -15.00 2.75 8.13
CA ASP A 63 -14.40 4.00 7.66
C ASP A 63 -13.29 3.78 6.62
N GLY A 64 -13.11 2.55 6.12
CA GLY A 64 -12.02 2.21 5.20
C GLY A 64 -12.03 3.04 3.91
N MET A 65 -13.21 3.36 3.36
CA MET A 65 -13.30 4.24 2.19
C MET A 65 -12.78 5.65 2.48
N ASP A 66 -13.11 6.21 3.65
CA ASP A 66 -12.62 7.52 4.08
C ASP A 66 -11.11 7.51 4.34
N GLN A 67 -10.55 6.35 4.73
CA GLN A 67 -9.11 6.16 4.85
C GLN A 67 -8.45 6.16 3.47
N LEU A 68 -8.97 5.39 2.50
CA LEU A 68 -8.38 5.27 1.15
C LEU A 68 -8.47 6.54 0.32
N GLN A 69 -9.52 7.36 0.50
CA GLN A 69 -9.68 8.64 -0.18
C GLN A 69 -8.57 9.66 0.11
N LYS A 70 -7.75 9.42 1.13
CA LYS A 70 -6.61 10.28 1.51
C LYS A 70 -5.34 9.96 0.72
N HIS A 71 -5.36 8.91 -0.09
CA HIS A 71 -4.22 8.41 -0.87
C HIS A 71 -4.44 8.69 -2.35
N ASP A 72 -3.33 8.86 -3.08
CA ASP A 72 -3.34 9.11 -4.52
C ASP A 72 -3.64 7.83 -5.31
N ALA A 73 -3.26 6.68 -4.77
CA ALA A 73 -3.50 5.37 -5.37
C ALA A 73 -3.49 4.25 -4.33
N ILE A 74 -4.02 3.10 -4.74
CA ILE A 74 -4.02 1.85 -3.97
C ILE A 74 -3.10 0.85 -4.66
N TYR A 75 -2.13 0.29 -3.93
CA TYR A 75 -1.33 -0.84 -4.34
C TYR A 75 -1.87 -2.10 -3.64
N PHE A 76 -2.66 -2.89 -4.37
CA PHE A 76 -3.38 -4.04 -3.85
C PHE A 76 -2.73 -5.35 -4.30
N GLY A 77 -2.41 -6.22 -3.34
CA GLY A 77 -1.82 -7.54 -3.58
C GLY A 77 -2.87 -8.59 -3.97
N ALA A 78 -2.87 -9.72 -3.28
CA ALA A 78 -3.79 -10.82 -3.54
C ALA A 78 -4.64 -11.08 -2.28
N VAL A 79 -5.93 -11.39 -2.42
CA VAL A 79 -6.81 -11.79 -1.30
C VAL A 79 -7.62 -13.02 -1.70
N GLY A 80 -7.96 -13.87 -0.73
CA GLY A 80 -8.70 -15.11 -0.96
C GLY A 80 -9.14 -15.86 0.29
#